data_AF-A0A8F4J4B5-F1
#
_entry.id   AF-A0A8F4J4B5-F1
#
_cell.length_a   1.000
_cell.length_b   1.000
_cell.length_c   1.000
_cell.angle_alpha   90.00
_cell.angle_beta   90.00
_cell.angle_gamma   90.00
#
_symmetry.space_group_name_H-M   'P 1'
#
loop_
_entity.id
_entity.type
_entity.pdbx_description
1 polymer ?
#
loop_
_entity_poly.entity_id
_entity_poly.type
_entity_poly.pdbx_seq_one_letter_code
_entity_poly.pdbx_strand_id
1 'polypeptide(L)'
;MLKHIKSQQDWNEKSLSAKGFTLIELLVVIVILGILAAVVVFAVNGITDKGKTNACKTEQSVVKTAVEAYNAQEGGYPTSISQLTTGKKYLQDSPTWWDITGSTGDLQRINTDPSQNNGINTTDCPA
;
A
#
# COMPACT_ATOMS: atom_id res chain seq x y z
N MET A 1 43.70 -21.22 58.27
CA MET A 1 43.11 -22.51 57.85
C MET A 1 41.74 -22.67 58.54
N LEU A 2 40.77 -21.83 58.16
CA LEU A 2 39.47 -21.74 58.81
C LEU A 2 38.39 -21.74 57.72
N LYS A 3 37.56 -22.79 57.78
CA LYS A 3 36.14 -22.87 57.40
C LYS A 3 35.83 -22.46 55.95
N HIS A 4 35.90 -23.44 55.05
CA HIS A 4 34.70 -24.12 54.53
C HIS A 4 33.77 -23.18 53.74
N ILE A 5 34.15 -23.01 52.47
CA ILE A 5 33.23 -22.76 51.37
C ILE A 5 32.44 -24.05 51.11
N LYS A 6 31.19 -23.89 50.67
CA LYS A 6 30.10 -24.85 50.39
C LYS A 6 29.06 -24.81 51.52
N SER A 7 27.82 -24.47 51.26
CA SER A 7 26.99 -25.05 50.20
C SER A 7 25.87 -24.08 49.83
N GLN A 8 25.95 -23.51 48.63
CA GLN A 8 24.81 -22.87 47.95
C GLN A 8 23.91 -23.97 47.37
N GLN A 9 23.14 -24.65 48.22
CA GLN A 9 22.19 -25.65 47.73
C GLN A 9 21.08 -25.90 48.76
N ASP A 10 20.03 -25.08 48.69
CA ASP A 10 18.69 -25.57 49.06
C ASP A 10 17.58 -24.76 48.37
N TRP A 11 17.58 -24.77 47.03
CA TRP A 11 16.37 -24.44 46.27
C TRP A 11 15.79 -25.73 45.72
N ASN A 12 15.42 -26.64 46.63
CA ASN A 12 14.45 -27.67 46.33
C ASN A 12 13.06 -27.16 46.75
N GLU A 13 12.03 -27.51 45.96
CA GLU A 13 10.60 -27.18 46.14
C GLU A 13 10.12 -25.81 45.63
N LYS A 14 9.86 -25.77 44.33
CA LYS A 14 8.49 -25.89 43.80
C LYS A 14 8.57 -25.98 42.28
N SER A 15 8.64 -27.20 41.74
CA SER A 15 8.32 -27.41 40.33
C SER A 15 6.84 -27.07 40.15
N LEU A 16 6.54 -25.84 39.76
CA LEU A 16 5.24 -25.48 39.22
C LEU A 16 4.96 -26.47 38.09
N SER A 17 3.90 -27.27 38.26
CA SER A 17 3.46 -28.28 37.32
C SER A 17 3.50 -27.73 35.90
N ALA A 18 4.52 -28.12 35.14
CA ALA A 18 4.61 -27.83 33.72
C ALA A 18 3.61 -28.75 33.02
N LYS A 19 2.34 -28.33 33.02
CA LYS A 19 1.32 -28.89 32.13
C LYS A 19 1.77 -28.61 30.69
N GLY A 20 2.29 -29.63 30.03
CA GLY A 20 2.64 -29.57 28.61
C GLY A 20 1.38 -29.43 27.74
N PHE A 21 1.51 -28.74 26.61
CA PHE A 21 0.52 -28.77 25.55
C PHE A 21 0.32 -30.20 25.07
N THR A 22 -0.93 -30.61 24.88
CA THR A 22 -1.26 -31.89 24.27
C THR A 22 -1.02 -31.82 22.77
N LEU A 23 -0.64 -32.94 22.14
CA LEU A 23 -0.48 -33.01 20.69
C LEU A 23 -1.77 -32.71 19.95
N ILE A 24 -2.92 -33.05 20.55
CA ILE A 24 -4.24 -32.78 19.97
C ILE A 24 -4.59 -31.29 19.98
N GLU A 25 -4.19 -30.54 21.01
CA GLU A 25 -4.36 -29.08 21.06
C GLU A 25 -3.55 -28.39 19.95
N LEU A 26 -2.33 -28.86 19.68
CA LEU A 26 -1.55 -28.31 18.57
C LEU A 26 -2.13 -28.72 17.21
N LEU A 27 -2.63 -29.95 17.08
CA LEU A 27 -3.21 -30.49 15.85
C LEU A 27 -4.43 -29.69 15.39
N VAL A 28 -5.36 -29.39 16.31
CA VAL A 28 -6.57 -28.63 15.93
C VAL A 28 -6.22 -27.20 15.51
N VAL A 29 -5.21 -26.59 16.14
CA VAL A 29 -4.77 -25.23 15.82
C VAL A 29 -4.20 -25.15 14.40
N ILE A 30 -3.29 -26.05 14.03
CA ILE A 30 -2.70 -26.02 12.68
C ILE A 30 -3.73 -26.34 11.59
N VAL A 31 -4.75 -27.14 11.91
CA VAL A 31 -5.88 -27.41 11.00
C VAL A 31 -6.68 -26.13 10.77
N ILE A 32 -7.04 -25.41 11.84
CA ILE A 32 -7.75 -24.13 11.71
C ILE A 32 -6.89 -23.09 10.98
N LEU A 33 -5.60 -22.98 11.30
CA LEU A 33 -4.67 -22.08 10.62
C LEU A 33 -4.54 -22.42 9.13
N GLY A 34 -4.53 -23.70 8.76
CA GLY A 34 -4.51 -24.15 7.37
C GLY A 34 -5.76 -23.71 6.59
N ILE A 35 -6.95 -23.86 7.19
CA ILE A 35 -8.22 -23.42 6.59
C ILE A 35 -8.23 -21.90 6.41
N LEU A 36 -7.86 -21.15 7.45
CA LEU A 36 -7.83 -19.68 7.39
C LEU A 36 -6.83 -19.18 6.35
N ALA A 37 -5.63 -19.76 6.29
CA ALA A 37 -4.61 -19.38 5.31
C ALA A 37 -5.09 -19.59 3.87
N ALA A 38 -5.77 -20.70 3.58
CA ALA A 38 -6.30 -20.98 2.25
C ALA A 38 -7.33 -19.93 1.80
N VAL A 39 -8.26 -19.52 2.67
CA VAL A 39 -9.27 -18.50 2.34
C VAL A 39 -8.64 -17.13 2.12
N VAL A 40 -7.64 -16.75 2.93
CA VAL A 40 -6.97 -15.44 2.82
C VAL A 40 -6.29 -15.27 1.47
N VAL A 41 -5.63 -16.30 0.93
CA VAL A 41 -4.94 -16.23 -0.36
C VAL A 41 -5.90 -15.83 -1.49
N PHE A 42 -7.08 -16.42 -1.55
CA PHE A 42 -8.07 -16.05 -2.57
C PHE A 42 -8.68 -14.67 -2.34
N ALA A 43 -8.83 -14.26 -1.07
CA ALA A 43 -9.43 -12.97 -0.72
C ALA A 43 -8.51 -11.77 -1.06
N VAL A 44 -7.19 -11.92 -0.97
CA VAL A 44 -6.25 -10.78 -1.17
C VAL A 44 -6.04 -10.41 -2.64
N ASN A 45 -6.14 -11.37 -3.57
CA ASN A 45 -5.85 -11.13 -4.98
C ASN A 45 -6.69 -10.00 -5.60
N GLY A 46 -7.97 -9.87 -5.21
CA GLY A 46 -8.85 -8.81 -5.74
C GLY A 46 -8.75 -7.45 -5.02
N ILE A 47 -8.06 -7.36 -3.88
CA ILE A 47 -7.96 -6.11 -3.11
C ILE A 47 -6.96 -5.16 -3.75
N THR A 48 -5.83 -5.68 -4.23
CA THR A 48 -4.77 -4.87 -4.85
C THR A 48 -5.26 -4.17 -6.11
N ASP A 49 -6.02 -4.86 -6.96
CA ASP A 49 -6.50 -4.27 -8.23
C ASP A 49 -7.55 -3.19 -7.96
N LYS A 50 -8.52 -3.45 -7.09
CA LYS A 50 -9.47 -2.41 -6.61
C LYS A 50 -8.75 -1.21 -5.99
N GLY A 51 -7.67 -1.45 -5.25
CA GLY A 51 -6.81 -0.42 -4.69
C GLY A 51 -6.19 0.48 -5.77
N LYS A 52 -5.66 -0.11 -6.84
CA LYS A 52 -5.11 0.63 -8.00
C LYS A 52 -6.19 1.43 -8.72
N THR A 53 -7.36 0.83 -8.99
CA THR A 53 -8.47 1.53 -9.64
C THR A 53 -8.92 2.74 -8.83
N ASN A 54 -9.08 2.57 -7.52
CA ASN A 54 -9.46 3.66 -6.62
C ASN A 54 -8.38 4.73 -6.57
N ALA A 55 -7.11 4.34 -6.44
CA ALA A 55 -5.99 5.28 -6.44
C ALA A 55 -5.95 6.13 -7.72
N CYS A 56 -6.10 5.50 -8.89
CA CYS A 56 -6.15 6.20 -10.17
C CYS A 56 -7.33 7.19 -10.25
N LYS A 57 -8.52 6.81 -9.80
CA LYS A 57 -9.72 7.70 -9.81
C LYS A 57 -9.55 8.88 -8.85
N THR A 58 -9.03 8.62 -7.65
CA THR A 58 -8.75 9.67 -6.67
C THR A 58 -7.71 10.64 -7.22
N GLU A 59 -6.62 10.14 -7.80
CA GLU A 59 -5.58 10.98 -8.38
C GLU A 59 -6.12 11.82 -9.55
N GLN A 60 -6.99 11.27 -10.40
CA GLN A 60 -7.63 12.01 -11.49
C GLN A 60 -8.37 13.25 -10.97
N SER A 61 -9.16 13.08 -9.90
CA SER A 61 -9.90 14.19 -9.29
C SER A 61 -8.96 15.24 -8.70
N VAL A 62 -7.88 14.81 -8.04
CA VAL A 62 -6.88 15.70 -7.44
C VAL A 62 -6.17 16.51 -8.52
N VAL A 63 -5.71 15.87 -9.60
CA VAL A 63 -5.02 16.56 -10.70
C VAL A 63 -5.98 17.50 -11.42
N LYS A 64 -7.24 17.11 -11.66
CA LYS A 64 -8.26 17.99 -12.26
C LYS A 64 -8.48 19.25 -11.43
N THR A 65 -8.61 19.12 -10.11
CA THR A 65 -8.74 20.27 -9.22
C THR A 65 -7.50 21.17 -9.27
N ALA A 66 -6.30 20.58 -9.34
CA ALA A 66 -5.05 21.34 -9.46
C ALA A 66 -4.95 22.10 -10.80
N VAL A 67 -5.35 21.48 -11.90
CA VAL A 67 -5.41 22.10 -13.24
C VAL A 67 -6.35 23.30 -13.25
N GLU A 68 -7.56 23.15 -12.71
CA GLU A 68 -8.52 24.26 -12.63
C GLU A 68 -8.03 25.38 -11.69
N ALA A 69 -7.39 25.03 -10.57
CA ALA A 69 -6.79 26.01 -9.66
C ALA A 69 -5.63 26.78 -10.32
N TYR A 70 -4.83 26.12 -11.15
CA TYR A 70 -3.79 26.77 -11.94
C TYR A 70 -4.40 27.74 -12.94
N ASN A 71 -5.40 27.30 -13.71
CA ASN A 71 -6.09 28.15 -14.69
C ASN A 71 -6.71 29.40 -14.04
N ALA A 72 -7.34 29.24 -12.88
CA ALA A 72 -7.95 30.33 -12.13
C ALA A 72 -6.94 31.37 -11.62
N GLN A 73 -5.68 31.00 -11.39
CA GLN A 73 -4.66 31.88 -10.81
C GLN A 73 -3.69 32.44 -11.85
N GLU A 74 -3.31 31.64 -12.84
CA GLU A 74 -2.26 31.97 -13.81
C GLU A 74 -2.84 32.38 -15.18
N GLY A 75 -4.16 32.27 -15.38
CA GLY A 75 -4.85 32.78 -16.57
C GLY A 75 -4.72 31.90 -17.82
N GLY A 76 -4.49 30.60 -17.64
CA GLY A 76 -4.46 29.61 -18.70
C GLY A 76 -4.21 28.20 -18.15
N TYR A 77 -4.53 27.17 -18.93
CA TYR A 77 -4.29 25.80 -18.50
C TYR A 77 -2.79 25.45 -18.48
N PRO A 78 -2.34 24.61 -17.53
CA PRO A 78 -0.99 24.06 -17.54
C PRO A 78 -0.78 23.22 -18.81
N THR A 79 0.45 23.23 -19.33
CA THR A 79 0.88 22.44 -20.49
C THR A 79 1.67 21.20 -20.11
N SER A 80 2.08 21.11 -18.83
CA SER A 80 2.81 19.96 -18.28
C SER A 80 2.58 19.86 -16.77
N ILE A 81 2.73 18.64 -16.23
CA ILE A 81 2.64 18.38 -14.79
C ILE A 81 3.66 19.20 -13.97
N SER A 82 4.82 19.53 -14.55
CA SER A 82 5.83 20.34 -13.86
C SER A 82 5.29 21.70 -13.42
N GLN A 83 4.34 22.29 -14.15
CA GLN A 83 3.76 23.58 -13.78
C GLN A 83 2.86 23.50 -12.55
N LEU A 84 2.29 22.32 -12.27
CA LEU A 84 1.47 22.09 -11.08
C LEU A 84 2.30 21.76 -9.85
N THR A 85 3.46 21.10 -10.02
CA THR A 85 4.34 20.70 -8.92
C THR A 85 5.41 21.75 -8.57
N THR A 86 5.66 22.72 -9.46
CA THR A 86 6.60 23.81 -9.20
C THR A 86 6.22 24.57 -7.93
N GLY A 87 7.15 24.62 -6.97
CA GLY A 87 6.93 25.28 -5.68
C GLY A 87 5.87 24.61 -4.79
N LYS A 88 5.39 23.41 -5.15
CA LYS A 88 4.34 22.64 -4.43
C LYS A 88 3.04 23.43 -4.22
N LYS A 89 2.72 24.33 -5.15
CA LYS A 89 1.58 25.26 -5.04
C LYS A 89 0.23 24.58 -5.33
N TYR A 90 0.18 23.69 -6.34
CA TYR A 90 -1.06 23.04 -6.79
C TYR A 90 -1.03 21.53 -6.58
N LEU A 91 0.12 20.90 -6.80
CA LEU A 91 0.39 19.49 -6.50
C LEU A 91 1.65 19.38 -5.65
N GLN A 92 1.59 18.50 -4.65
CA GLN A 92 2.72 18.25 -3.76
C GLN A 92 3.82 17.44 -4.44
N ASP A 93 3.42 16.45 -5.24
CA ASP A 93 4.29 15.52 -5.95
C ASP A 93 3.69 15.21 -7.32
N SER A 94 4.51 14.68 -8.24
CA SER A 94 4.04 14.29 -9.56
C SER A 94 3.08 13.08 -9.47
N PRO A 95 1.91 13.15 -10.10
CA PRO A 95 0.97 12.04 -10.19
C PRO A 95 1.61 10.84 -10.90
N THR A 96 1.14 9.64 -10.53
CA THR A 96 1.64 8.36 -11.07
C THR A 96 0.87 7.92 -12.32
N TRP A 97 -0.42 8.26 -12.39
CA TRP A 97 -1.36 7.75 -13.38
C TRP A 97 -1.73 8.77 -14.46
N TRP A 98 -1.57 10.06 -14.19
CA TRP A 98 -2.08 11.15 -15.05
C TRP A 98 -1.00 12.14 -15.44
N ASP A 99 -0.97 12.52 -16.72
CA ASP A 99 -0.17 13.62 -17.26
C ASP A 99 -1.08 14.64 -17.92
N ILE A 100 -0.50 15.78 -18.28
CA ILE A 100 -1.17 16.85 -19.01
C ILE A 100 -0.56 16.93 -20.40
N THR A 101 -1.42 16.94 -21.42
CA THR A 101 -0.96 17.11 -22.81
C THR A 101 -1.66 18.27 -23.48
N GLY A 102 -0.88 19.06 -24.21
CA GLY A 102 -1.39 20.22 -24.95
C GLY A 102 -1.73 21.40 -24.03
N SER A 103 -2.35 22.43 -24.60
CA SER A 103 -2.63 23.71 -23.91
C SER A 103 -4.04 23.82 -23.34
N THR A 104 -4.81 22.72 -23.36
CA THR A 104 -6.22 22.72 -22.92
C THR A 104 -6.40 22.21 -21.49
N GLY A 105 -5.32 21.74 -20.84
CA GLY A 105 -5.41 21.15 -19.50
C GLY A 105 -6.02 19.75 -19.48
N ASP A 106 -6.15 19.10 -20.63
CA ASP A 106 -6.69 17.76 -20.74
C ASP A 106 -5.76 16.75 -20.05
N LEU A 107 -6.37 15.90 -19.22
CA LEU A 107 -5.67 14.82 -18.53
C LEU A 107 -5.57 13.61 -19.45
N GLN A 108 -4.36 13.08 -19.59
CA GLN A 108 -4.09 11.82 -20.26
C GLN A 108 -3.49 10.84 -19.28
N ARG A 109 -3.79 9.55 -19.45
CA ARG A 109 -3.21 8.53 -18.60
C ARG A 109 -1.74 8.35 -18.97
N ILE A 110 -0.84 8.42 -17.98
CA ILE A 110 0.56 8.00 -18.16
C ILE A 110 0.52 6.51 -18.49
N ASN A 111 0.91 6.15 -19.71
CA ASN A 111 0.98 4.74 -20.05
C ASN A 111 2.17 4.11 -19.32
N THR A 112 1.87 3.33 -18.28
CA THR A 112 2.85 2.59 -17.50
C THR A 112 3.31 1.29 -18.19
N ASP A 113 2.68 0.90 -19.31
CA ASP A 113 3.07 -0.27 -20.14
C ASP A 113 3.42 0.14 -21.60
N PRO A 114 4.71 0.16 -21.97
CA PRO A 114 5.13 0.53 -23.33
C PRO A 114 4.61 -0.40 -24.44
N SER A 115 4.04 -1.57 -24.13
CA SER A 115 3.44 -2.50 -25.11
C SER A 115 1.99 -2.18 -25.49
N GLN A 116 1.32 -1.27 -24.79
CA GLN A 116 -0.10 -0.90 -25.01
C GLN A 116 -0.27 0.48 -25.66
N ASN A 117 0.76 1.00 -26.33
CA ASN A 117 0.68 2.26 -27.07
C ASN A 117 -0.03 2.09 -28.42
N ASN A 118 -1.31 1.73 -28.39
CA ASN A 118 -2.13 1.57 -29.58
C ASN A 118 -2.87 2.87 -29.98
N GLY A 119 -2.36 4.04 -29.57
CA GLY A 119 -2.97 5.34 -29.88
C GLY A 119 -4.32 5.60 -29.20
N ILE A 120 -4.64 4.86 -28.13
CA ILE A 120 -5.90 5.01 -27.40
C ILE A 120 -5.64 5.90 -26.19
N ASN A 121 -6.21 7.11 -26.17
CA ASN A 121 -6.40 7.89 -24.95
C ASN A 121 -7.39 7.14 -24.05
N THR A 122 -6.89 6.21 -23.28
CA THR A 122 -7.69 5.46 -22.32
C THR A 122 -7.87 6.35 -21.09
N THR A 123 -8.91 7.18 -21.10
CA THR A 123 -9.36 8.04 -19.99
C THR A 123 -9.86 7.26 -18.77
N ASP A 124 -9.77 5.94 -18.80
CA ASP A 124 -10.31 5.06 -17.78
C ASP A 124 -9.18 4.43 -16.96
N CYS A 125 -9.40 4.38 -15.65
CA CYS A 125 -8.53 3.71 -14.70
C CYS A 125 -8.49 2.19 -14.96
N PRO A 126 -7.36 1.52 -14.64
CA PRO A 126 -7.25 0.07 -14.82
C PRO A 126 -8.37 -0.65 -14.04
N ALA A 127 -8.88 -1.73 -14.64
CA ALA A 127 -9.85 -2.63 -14.02
C ALA A 127 -9.21 -3.51 -12.93
#